data_AF-A0A2I0VFY1-F1
#
_entry.id   AF-A0A2I0VFY1-F1
#
_cell.length_a   1.000
_cell.length_b   1.000
_cell.length_c   1.000
_cell.angle_alpha   90.00
_cell.angle_beta   90.00
_cell.angle_gamma   90.00
#
_symmetry.space_group_name_H-M   'P 1'
#
loop_
_entity.id
_entity.type
_entity.pdbx_description
1 polymer ?
#
loop_
_entity_poly.entity_id
_entity_poly.type
_entity_poly.pdbx_seq_one_letter_code
_entity_poly.pdbx_strand_id
1 'polypeptide(L)'
;MASNHAISTYRGEWKPIYSNRRFLRKAQVLRIEDPFEQTENAARAVDTEGLAMISQTFSDMHRKLSSRSAPLDRTLLLDNLVRPEIKSDLEHRRVPMNPR
;
A
#
# COMPACT_ATOMS: atom_id res chain seq x y z
N MET A 1 -16.52 10.84 -1.72
CA MET A 1 -16.89 9.41 -1.74
C MET A 1 -15.93 8.56 -0.90
N ALA A 2 -14.59 8.68 -1.05
CA ALA A 2 -13.63 7.87 -0.29
C ALA A 2 -13.46 8.23 1.20
N SER A 3 -13.56 9.51 1.58
CA SER A 3 -13.30 9.98 2.96
C SER A 3 -14.24 9.40 4.04
N ASN A 4 -15.41 8.91 3.62
CA ASN A 4 -16.45 8.38 4.51
C ASN A 4 -16.44 6.86 4.58
N HIS A 5 -15.42 6.21 4.02
CA HIS A 5 -15.27 4.76 4.03
C HIS A 5 -13.94 4.34 4.64
N ALA A 6 -13.93 3.14 5.21
CA ALA A 6 -12.76 2.41 5.67
C ALA A 6 -12.63 1.12 4.86
N ILE A 7 -11.40 0.67 4.62
CA ILE A 7 -11.13 -0.62 3.99
C ILE A 7 -11.22 -1.69 5.08
N SER A 8 -12.15 -2.64 4.94
CA SER A 8 -12.26 -3.82 5.81
C SER A 8 -11.41 -4.94 5.25
N THR A 9 -10.26 -5.21 5.88
CA THR A 9 -9.39 -6.31 5.49
C THR A 9 -9.98 -7.66 5.87
N TYR A 10 -10.79 -7.73 6.93
CA TYR A 10 -11.44 -8.96 7.37
C TYR A 10 -12.52 -9.43 6.39
N ARG A 11 -13.24 -8.49 5.75
CA ARG A 11 -14.34 -8.80 4.82
C ARG A 11 -14.01 -8.58 3.35
N GLY A 12 -12.91 -7.90 3.04
CA GLY A 12 -12.54 -7.55 1.67
C GLY A 12 -13.45 -6.49 1.04
N GLU A 13 -14.08 -5.63 1.84
CA GLU A 13 -15.06 -4.65 1.36
C GLU A 13 -14.82 -3.24 1.93
N TRP A 14 -15.47 -2.24 1.34
CA TRP A 14 -15.47 -0.87 1.85
C TRP A 14 -16.62 -0.73 2.85
N LYS A 15 -16.32 -0.29 4.08
CA LYS A 15 -17.33 -0.06 5.12
C LYS A 15 -17.51 1.43 5.41
N PRO A 16 -18.72 1.93 5.63
CA PRO A 16 -18.93 3.30 6.09
C PRO A 16 -18.24 3.55 7.44
N ILE A 17 -17.57 4.69 7.61
CA ILE A 17 -16.85 4.99 8.86
C ILE A 17 -17.75 5.05 10.11
N TYR A 18 -19.06 5.25 9.92
CA TYR A 18 -20.04 5.26 11.00
C TYR A 18 -20.35 3.87 11.56
N SER A 19 -19.98 2.79 10.84
CA SER A 19 -20.18 1.42 11.31
C SER A 19 -19.23 1.03 12.45
N ASN A 20 -18.13 1.77 12.64
CA ASN A 20 -17.17 1.55 13.72
C ASN A 20 -16.73 2.90 14.31
N ARG A 21 -17.14 3.15 15.57
CA ARG A 21 -16.82 4.40 16.28
C ARG A 21 -15.31 4.68 16.39
N ARG A 22 -14.44 3.67 16.34
CA ARG A 22 -12.98 3.88 16.35
C ARG A 22 -12.46 4.54 15.08
N PHE A 23 -13.13 4.37 13.94
CA PHE A 23 -12.80 5.08 12.70
C PHE A 23 -13.19 6.57 12.75
N LEU A 24 -14.06 6.99 13.66
CA LEU A 24 -14.46 8.39 13.81
C LEU A 24 -13.43 9.26 14.55
N ARG A 25 -12.28 8.69 14.96
CA ARG A 25 -11.21 9.48 15.59
C ARG A 25 -10.69 10.53 14.60
N LYS A 26 -10.83 11.81 14.98
CA LYS A 26 -10.51 12.99 14.14
C LYS A 26 -9.09 13.00 13.56
N ALA A 27 -8.13 12.33 14.20
CA ALA A 27 -6.73 12.30 13.76
C ALA A 27 -6.47 11.33 12.59
N GLN A 28 -7.42 10.48 12.20
CA GLN A 28 -7.19 9.45 11.19
C GLN A 28 -7.50 9.96 9.78
N VAL A 29 -6.47 10.07 8.95
CA VAL A 29 -6.58 10.49 7.54
C VAL A 29 -6.79 9.31 6.58
N LEU A 30 -6.32 8.12 6.96
CA LEU A 30 -6.50 6.85 6.25
C LEU A 30 -7.04 5.80 7.21
N ARG A 31 -8.00 4.98 6.76
CA ARG A 31 -8.70 3.99 7.59
C ARG A 31 -8.67 2.61 6.94
N ILE A 32 -7.91 1.72 7.56
CA ILE A 32 -7.76 0.33 7.15
C ILE A 32 -7.94 -0.51 8.40
N GLU A 33 -8.93 -1.39 8.42
CA GLU A 33 -9.16 -2.34 9.50
C GLU A 33 -7.94 -3.25 9.68
N ASP A 34 -7.47 -3.40 10.91
CA ASP A 34 -6.47 -4.42 11.23
C ASP A 34 -7.10 -5.82 11.13
N PRO A 35 -6.53 -6.78 10.38
CA PRO A 35 -7.15 -8.09 10.19
C PRO A 35 -7.19 -8.95 11.47
N PHE A 36 -6.29 -8.68 12.43
CA PHE A 36 -6.22 -9.41 13.70
C PHE A 36 -6.91 -8.63 14.81
N GLU A 37 -6.61 -7.35 14.91
CA GLU A 37 -7.19 -6.41 15.89
C GLU A 37 -8.34 -5.63 15.26
N GLN A 38 -9.38 -6.29 14.72
CA GLN A 38 -10.47 -5.71 13.89
C GLN A 38 -11.04 -4.34 14.32
N THR A 39 -10.97 -3.98 15.60
CA THR A 39 -11.40 -2.64 16.06
C THR A 39 -10.41 -1.53 15.74
N GLU A 40 -9.15 -1.85 15.50
CA GLU A 40 -8.02 -0.95 15.30
C GLU A 40 -7.81 -0.57 13.83
N ASN A 41 -7.15 0.57 13.65
CA ASN A 41 -6.74 1.07 12.34
C ASN A 41 -5.27 0.69 12.09
N ALA A 42 -5.02 -0.18 11.11
CA ALA A 42 -3.69 -0.56 10.67
C ALA A 42 -2.90 0.64 10.10
N ALA A 43 -3.59 1.66 9.58
CA ALA A 43 -2.98 2.88 9.05
C ALA A 43 -2.83 4.01 10.09
N ARG A 44 -2.91 3.73 11.39
CA ARG A 44 -2.89 4.75 12.46
C ARG A 44 -1.64 5.62 12.52
N ALA A 45 -0.53 5.19 11.91
CA ALA A 45 0.71 5.94 11.82
C ALA A 45 0.77 6.90 10.62
N VAL A 46 -0.20 6.82 9.70
CA VAL A 46 -0.25 7.70 8.53
C VAL A 46 -0.87 9.03 8.92
N ASP A 47 -0.11 10.10 8.76
CA ASP A 47 -0.58 11.48 8.88
C ASP A 47 -0.94 12.08 7.51
N THR A 48 -1.33 13.35 7.49
CA THR A 48 -1.71 14.05 6.24
C THR A 48 -0.60 14.09 5.20
N GLU A 49 0.65 14.25 5.61
CA GLU A 49 1.80 14.31 4.70
C GLU A 49 2.09 12.92 4.12
N GLY A 50 2.12 11.90 4.98
CA GLY A 50 2.25 10.51 4.59
C GLY A 50 1.13 10.07 3.64
N LEU A 51 -0.11 10.50 3.87
CA LEU A 51 -1.22 10.24 2.95
C LEU A 51 -1.00 10.88 1.58
N ALA A 52 -0.52 12.12 1.52
CA ALA A 52 -0.20 12.79 0.26
C ALA A 52 0.91 12.05 -0.50
N MET A 53 1.96 11.62 0.20
CA MET A 53 3.06 10.85 -0.38
C MET A 53 2.59 9.49 -0.92
N ILE A 54 1.76 8.77 -0.16
CA ILE A 54 1.13 7.52 -0.60
C ILE A 54 0.31 7.77 -1.87
N SER A 55 -0.58 8.77 -1.85
CA SER A 55 -1.44 9.10 -3.00
C SER A 55 -0.63 9.41 -4.26
N GLN A 56 0.43 10.21 -4.13
CA GLN A 56 1.34 10.56 -5.23
C GLN A 56 2.04 9.31 -5.77
N THR A 57 2.56 8.46 -4.89
CA THR A 57 3.26 7.22 -5.27
C THR A 57 2.35 6.29 -6.05
N PHE A 58 1.12 6.06 -5.57
CA PHE A 58 0.14 5.22 -6.27
C PHE A 58 -0.24 5.81 -7.64
N SER A 59 -0.40 7.14 -7.73
CA SER A 59 -0.74 7.84 -8.98
C SER A 59 0.39 7.74 -10.02
N ASP A 60 1.63 7.96 -9.60
CA ASP A 60 2.80 7.86 -10.46
C ASP A 60 3.03 6.43 -10.95
N MET A 61 2.84 5.45 -10.06
CA MET A 61 2.95 4.04 -10.41
C MET A 61 1.84 3.61 -11.38
N HIS A 62 0.59 4.03 -11.14
CA HIS A 62 -0.50 3.80 -12.08
C HIS A 62 -0.18 4.40 -13.46
N ARG A 63 0.33 5.65 -13.52
CA ARG A 63 0.74 6.27 -14.79
C ARG A 63 1.84 5.49 -15.50
N LYS A 64 2.88 5.04 -14.78
CA LYS A 64 3.96 4.22 -15.35
C LYS A 64 3.43 2.89 -15.90
N LEU A 65 2.56 2.22 -15.14
CA LEU A 65 1.98 0.92 -15.48
C LEU A 65 0.98 0.94 -16.62
N SER A 66 0.20 2.00 -16.72
CA SER A 66 -0.78 2.19 -17.79
C SER A 66 -0.14 2.74 -19.07
N SER A 67 1.15 3.10 -19.04
CA SER A 67 1.87 3.58 -20.22
C SER A 67 2.15 2.45 -21.21
N ARG A 68 2.15 2.77 -22.51
CA ARG A 68 2.45 1.81 -23.59
C ARG A 68 3.90 1.27 -23.53
N SER A 69 4.76 1.99 -22.83
CA SER A 69 6.15 1.65 -22.53
C SER A 69 6.33 0.99 -21.16
N ALA A 70 5.23 0.56 -20.51
CA ALA A 70 5.32 -0.13 -19.23
C ALA A 70 6.24 -1.36 -19.36
N PRO A 71 7.12 -1.62 -18.37
CA PRO A 71 8.00 -2.77 -18.44
C PRO A 71 7.17 -4.06 -18.59
N LEU A 72 7.50 -4.90 -19.57
CA LEU A 72 6.88 -6.22 -19.71
C LEU A 72 7.08 -7.06 -18.43
N ASP A 73 8.24 -6.87 -17.80
CA ASP A 73 8.57 -7.50 -16.54
C ASP A 73 8.02 -6.69 -15.36
N ARG A 74 6.87 -7.15 -14.85
CA ARG A 74 6.21 -6.61 -13.67
C ARG A 74 7.06 -6.74 -12.40
N THR A 75 8.10 -7.57 -12.40
CA THR A 75 8.98 -7.71 -11.23
C THR A 75 9.93 -6.52 -11.06
N LEU A 76 10.11 -5.67 -12.08
CA LEU A 76 10.77 -4.35 -11.96
C LEU A 76 9.96 -3.36 -11.11
N LEU A 77 8.69 -3.65 -10.83
CA LEU A 77 7.87 -2.86 -9.91
C LEU A 77 8.29 -3.11 -8.46
N LEU A 78 8.75 -4.32 -8.14
CA LEU A 78 9.21 -4.65 -6.79
C LEU A 78 10.37 -3.74 -6.41
N ASP A 79 11.29 -3.46 -7.34
CA ASP A 79 12.39 -2.52 -7.16
C ASP A 79 11.97 -1.11 -6.72
N ASN A 80 10.74 -0.70 -7.05
CA ASN A 80 10.18 0.61 -6.67
C ASN A 80 9.30 0.54 -5.42
N LEU A 81 8.84 -0.66 -5.04
CA LEU A 81 7.92 -0.89 -3.92
C LEU A 81 8.61 -1.39 -2.66
N VAL A 82 9.81 -1.95 -2.80
CA VAL A 82 10.61 -2.45 -1.69
C VAL A 82 11.66 -1.42 -1.30
N ARG A 83 12.05 -1.44 -0.03
CA ARG A 83 13.14 -0.60 0.46
C ARG A 83 14.46 -0.98 -0.24
N PRO A 84 15.43 -0.06 -0.37
CA PRO A 84 16.71 -0.34 -1.03
C PRO A 84 17.42 -1.61 -0.53
N GLU A 85 17.27 -1.92 0.75
CA GLU A 85 17.85 -3.10 1.39
C GLU A 85 17.21 -4.39 0.84
N ILE A 86 15.87 -4.44 0.80
CA ILE A 86 15.09 -5.57 0.26
C ILE A 86 15.33 -5.70 -1.25
N LYS A 87 15.51 -4.59 -1.97
CA LYS A 87 15.83 -4.58 -3.39
C LYS A 87 17.16 -5.29 -3.64
N SER A 88 18.17 -4.94 -2.85
CA SER A 88 19.50 -5.54 -2.94
C SER A 88 19.43 -7.06 -2.74
N ASP A 89 18.64 -7.53 -1.79
CA ASP A 89 18.42 -8.97 -1.55
C ASP A 89 17.72 -9.68 -2.73
N LEU A 90 16.73 -9.01 -3.34
CA LEU A 90 16.01 -9.55 -4.50
C LEU A 90 16.92 -9.69 -5.72
N GLU A 91 17.77 -8.69 -5.97
CA GLU A 91 18.76 -8.70 -7.05
C GLU A 91 19.80 -9.81 -6.86
N HIS A 92 20.31 -10.01 -5.64
CA HIS A 92 21.26 -11.10 -5.34
C HIS A 92 20.67 -12.49 -5.63
N ARG A 93 19.36 -12.67 -5.42
CA ARG A 93 18.66 -13.94 -5.71
C ARG A 93 18.39 -14.17 -7.20
N ARG A 94 18.42 -13.12 -8.02
CA ARG A 94 18.25 -13.20 -9.48
C ARG A 94 19.51 -13.64 -10.21
N VAL A 95 20.68 -13.54 -9.57
CA VAL A 95 21.94 -14.05 -10.15
C VAL A 95 21.87 -15.58 -10.16
N PRO A 96 21.95 -16.24 -11.33
CA PRO A 96 22.05 -17.69 -11.38
C PRO A 96 23.34 -18.10 -10.65
N MET A 97 23.23 -18.99 -9.67
CA MET A 97 24.41 -19.71 -9.18
C MET A 97 25.04 -20.42 -10.38
N ASN A 98 26.20 -19.95 -10.84
CA ASN A 98 26.98 -20.62 -11.88
C ASN A 98 27.20 -22.08 -11.44
N PRO A 99 26.79 -23.08 -12.23
CA PRO A 99 27.23 -24.44 -11.98
C PRO A 99 28.73 -24.51 -12.23
N ARG A 100 29.47 -25.01 -11.24
CA ARG A 100 30.89 -25.37 -11.37
C ARG A 100 31.07 -26.53 -12.34
#